data_AF-A0A382RAN5-F1
#
_entry.id   AF-A0A382RAN5-F1
#
_cell.length_a   1.000
_cell.length_b   1.000
_cell.length_c   1.000
_cell.angle_alpha   90.00
_cell.angle_beta   90.00
_cell.angle_gamma   90.00
#
_symmetry.space_group_name_H-M   'P 1'
#
loop_
_entity.id
_entity.type
_entity.pdbx_description
1 polymer ?
#
loop_
_entity_poly.entity_id
_entity_poly.type
_entity_poly.pdbx_seq_one_letter_code
_entity_poly.pdbx_strand_id
1 'polypeptide(L)'
;MAFNEILTLLGLRGLSYSEMIWVMIGLLGQLIFFSRWVVQWIASEKNSKSIIPIPFWWFSLCGGLITFLYAYHISSFPFMLAQFMGIIIYIRNIYLIIKNKNKYE
;
A
#
# COMPACT_ATOMS: atom_id res chain seq x y z
N MET A 1 20.04 -8.61 21.03
CA MET A 1 19.66 -7.18 20.95
C MET A 1 18.78 -6.92 19.73
N ALA A 2 19.22 -7.26 18.52
CA ALA A 2 18.47 -7.05 17.26
C ALA A 2 17.02 -7.60 17.22
N PHE A 3 16.76 -8.81 17.73
CA PHE A 3 15.41 -9.40 17.67
C PHE A 3 14.35 -8.63 18.46
N ASN A 4 14.71 -8.12 19.65
CA ASN A 4 13.79 -7.34 20.48
C ASN A 4 13.52 -5.95 19.89
N GLU A 5 14.48 -5.38 19.17
CA GLU A 5 14.30 -4.12 18.43
C GLU A 5 13.34 -4.33 17.26
N ILE A 6 13.48 -5.43 16.51
CA ILE A 6 12.55 -5.80 15.44
C ILE A 6 11.12 -5.96 16.00
N LEU A 7 10.95 -6.69 17.12
CA LEU A 7 9.63 -6.83 17.74
C LEU A 7 9.06 -5.49 18.23
N THR A 8 9.91 -4.57 18.68
CA THR A 8 9.48 -3.23 19.11
C THR A 8 9.05 -2.39 17.90
N LEU A 9 9.82 -2.42 16.81
CA LEU A 9 9.49 -1.74 15.56
C LEU A 9 8.21 -2.26 14.91
N LEU A 10 7.98 -3.58 14.99
CA LEU A 10 6.77 -4.22 14.49
C LEU A 10 5.56 -4.01 15.41
N GLY A 11 5.74 -3.39 16.59
CA GLY A 11 4.68 -3.25 17.60
C GLY A 11 4.23 -4.58 18.22
N LEU A 12 5.06 -5.62 18.14
CA LEU A 12 4.77 -6.98 18.60
C LEU A 12 5.31 -7.29 20.00
N ARG A 13 6.06 -6.37 20.61
CA ARG A 13 6.69 -6.59 21.90
C ARG A 13 5.67 -6.49 23.04
N GLY A 14 5.56 -7.56 23.83
CA GLY A 14 4.74 -7.57 25.04
C GLY A 14 3.24 -7.72 24.81
N LEU A 15 2.81 -8.14 23.61
CA LEU A 15 1.41 -8.40 23.31
C LEU A 15 0.88 -9.61 24.09
N SER A 16 -0.32 -9.47 24.61
CA SER A 16 -1.16 -10.56 25.09
C SER A 16 -1.60 -11.48 23.93
N TYR A 17 -2.02 -12.70 24.26
CA TYR A 17 -2.52 -13.65 23.27
C TYR A 17 -3.71 -13.09 22.46
N SER A 18 -4.61 -12.35 23.13
CA SER A 18 -5.73 -11.67 22.49
C SER A 18 -5.28 -10.62 21.48
N GLU A 19 -4.28 -9.81 21.82
CA GLU A 19 -3.77 -8.77 20.91
C GLU A 19 -3.05 -9.39 19.71
N MET A 20 -2.36 -10.52 19.90
CA MET A 20 -1.73 -11.26 18.80
C MET A 20 -2.76 -11.75 17.77
N ILE A 21 -3.93 -12.21 18.22
CA ILE A 21 -5.05 -12.57 17.33
C ILE A 21 -5.53 -11.35 16.53
N TRP A 22 -5.70 -10.19 17.19
CA TRP A 22 -6.12 -8.96 16.51
C TRP A 22 -5.11 -8.48 15.48
N VAL A 23 -3.81 -8.60 15.76
CA VAL A 23 -2.75 -8.30 14.79
C VAL A 23 -2.86 -9.22 13.57
N MET A 24 -3.08 -10.53 13.77
CA MET A 24 -3.26 -11.48 12.67
C MET A 24 -4.50 -11.18 11.82
N ILE A 25 -5.62 -10.85 12.46
CA ILE A 25 -6.84 -10.41 11.75
C ILE A 25 -6.57 -9.14 10.95
N GLY A 26 -5.88 -8.16 11.54
CA GLY A 26 -5.49 -6.93 10.87
C GLY A 26 -4.59 -7.18 9.66
N LEU A 27 -3.61 -8.07 9.78
CA LEU A 27 -2.73 -8.48 8.67
C LEU A 27 -3.50 -9.18 7.56
N LEU A 28 -4.41 -10.11 7.88
CA LEU A 28 -5.28 -10.74 6.88
C LEU A 28 -6.15 -9.71 6.16
N GLY A 29 -6.72 -8.77 6.91
CA GLY A 29 -7.46 -7.64 6.35
C GLY A 29 -6.59 -6.83 5.37
N GLN A 30 -5.38 -6.46 5.78
CA GLN A 30 -4.42 -5.74 4.91
C GLN A 30 -4.09 -6.52 3.64
N LEU A 31 -3.88 -7.84 3.72
CA LEU A 31 -3.61 -8.70 2.56
C LEU A 31 -4.80 -8.73 1.58
N ILE A 32 -6.02 -8.87 2.09
CA ILE A 32 -7.23 -8.81 1.26
C ILE A 32 -7.37 -7.42 0.63
N PHE A 33 -7.14 -6.34 1.39
CA PHE A 33 -7.17 -4.97 0.86
C PHE A 33 -6.12 -4.76 -0.23
N PHE A 34 -4.91 -5.26 -0.03
CA PHE A 34 -3.81 -5.21 -0.99
C PHE A 34 -4.11 -6.01 -2.27
N SER A 35 -4.77 -7.17 -2.16
CA SER A 35 -5.12 -8.02 -3.30
C SER A 35 -5.91 -7.27 -4.38
N ARG A 36 -6.71 -6.25 -4.02
CA ARG A 36 -7.47 -5.45 -5.00
C ARG A 36 -6.57 -4.71 -5.97
N TRP A 37 -5.44 -4.21 -5.48
CA TRP A 37 -4.43 -3.57 -6.31
C TRP A 37 -3.70 -4.59 -7.18
N VAL A 38 -3.41 -5.79 -6.67
CA VAL A 38 -2.81 -6.88 -7.45
C VAL A 38 -3.73 -7.32 -8.58
N VAL A 39 -5.02 -7.54 -8.29
CA VAL A 39 -6.03 -7.91 -9.30
C VAL A 39 -6.16 -6.82 -10.35
N GLN A 40 -6.22 -5.55 -9.94
CA GLN A 40 -6.24 -4.42 -10.88
C GLN A 40 -4.97 -4.38 -11.74
N TRP A 41 -3.80 -4.59 -11.13
CA TRP A 41 -2.52 -4.61 -11.83
C TRP A 41 -2.53 -5.69 -12.90
N ILE A 42 -2.86 -6.93 -12.55
CA ILE A 42 -2.90 -8.07 -13.49
C ILE A 42 -3.89 -7.76 -14.63
N ALA A 43 -5.06 -7.20 -14.31
CA ALA A 43 -6.04 -6.80 -15.31
C ALA A 43 -5.53 -5.69 -16.24
N SER A 44 -4.76 -4.73 -15.71
CA SER A 44 -4.15 -3.63 -16.50
C SER A 44 -3.07 -4.14 -17.45
N GLU A 45 -2.25 -5.10 -17.02
CA GLU A 45 -1.21 -5.70 -17.87
C GLU A 45 -1.83 -6.56 -18.96
N LYS A 46 -2.82 -7.39 -18.62
CA LYS A 46 -3.52 -8.24 -19.59
C LYS A 46 -4.20 -7.44 -20.71
N ASN A 47 -4.73 -6.25 -20.39
CA ASN A 47 -5.42 -5.39 -21.35
C ASN A 47 -4.55 -4.27 -21.92
N SER A 48 -3.29 -4.13 -21.49
CA SER A 48 -2.37 -3.04 -21.84
C SER A 48 -2.97 -1.62 -21.76
N LYS A 49 -4.01 -1.45 -20.93
CA LYS A 49 -4.78 -0.20 -20.76
C LYS A 49 -5.11 -0.03 -19.28
N SER A 50 -4.76 1.12 -18.72
CA SER A 50 -5.31 1.54 -17.43
C SER A 50 -6.66 2.18 -17.70
N ILE A 51 -7.75 1.42 -17.49
CA ILE A 51 -9.13 1.90 -17.65
C ILE A 51 -9.47 2.95 -16.56
N ILE A 52 -8.67 3.01 -15.50
CA ILE A 52 -8.88 3.91 -14.37
C ILE A 52 -8.42 5.35 -14.71
N PRO A 53 -9.27 6.38 -14.46
CA PRO A 53 -8.94 7.77 -14.78
C PRO A 53 -7.65 8.28 -14.11
N ILE A 54 -6.87 9.12 -14.80
CA ILE A 54 -5.66 9.78 -14.25
C ILE A 54 -5.92 10.47 -12.90
N PRO A 55 -7.02 11.23 -12.69
CA PRO A 55 -7.27 11.89 -11.41
C PRO A 55 -7.34 10.92 -10.24
N PHE A 56 -7.90 9.71 -10.42
CA PHE A 56 -7.97 8.70 -9.37
C PHE A 56 -6.58 8.35 -8.84
N TRP A 57 -5.59 8.22 -9.73
CA TRP A 57 -4.22 7.90 -9.35
C TRP A 57 -3.53 9.05 -8.61
N TRP A 58 -3.79 10.30 -9.00
CA TRP A 58 -3.27 11.47 -8.28
C TRP A 58 -3.88 11.62 -6.89
N PHE A 59 -5.20 11.47 -6.75
CA PHE A 59 -5.85 11.45 -5.44
C PHE A 59 -5.33 10.32 -4.55
N SER A 60 -5.11 9.13 -5.13
CA SER A 60 -4.54 7.99 -4.42
C SER A 60 -3.10 8.25 -3.97
N LEU A 61 -2.28 8.88 -4.80
CA LEU A 61 -0.91 9.27 -4.47
C LEU A 61 -0.87 10.30 -3.33
N CYS A 62 -1.65 11.38 -3.44
CA CYS A 62 -1.72 12.40 -2.41
C CYS A 62 -2.25 11.85 -1.08
N GLY A 63 -3.36 11.11 -1.12
CA GLY A 63 -3.93 10.47 0.07
C GLY A 63 -2.99 9.43 0.68
N GLY A 64 -2.31 8.62 -0.14
CA GLY A 64 -1.31 7.64 0.28
C GLY A 64 -0.12 8.29 0.97
N LEU A 65 0.40 9.41 0.44
CA LEU A 65 1.49 10.16 1.07
C LEU A 65 1.07 10.76 2.43
N ILE A 66 -0.11 11.37 2.51
CA ILE A 66 -0.65 11.93 3.76
C ILE A 66 -0.77 10.84 4.82
N THR A 67 -1.38 9.71 4.46
CA THR A 67 -1.61 8.59 5.38
C THR A 67 -0.33 7.84 5.72
N PHE A 68 0.67 7.79 4.84
CA PHE A 68 2.00 7.28 5.13
C PHE A 68 2.71 8.15 6.18
N LEU A 69 2.70 9.47 6.00
CA LEU A 69 3.26 10.42 6.98
C LEU A 69 2.54 10.33 8.32
N TYR A 70 1.21 10.17 8.29
CA TYR A 70 0.42 9.93 9.49
C TYR A 70 0.81 8.61 10.18
N ALA A 71 0.93 7.51 9.42
CA ALA A 71 1.34 6.21 9.95
C ALA A 71 2.74 6.25 10.59
N TYR A 72 3.66 7.01 9.98
CA TYR A 72 4.97 7.30 10.55
C TYR A 72 4.85 8.09 11.87
N HIS A 73 4.00 9.12 11.91
CA HIS A 73 3.76 9.92 13.13
C HIS A 73 3.23 9.07 14.30
N ILE A 74 2.33 8.13 14.04
CA ILE A 74 1.79 7.23 15.07
C ILE A 74 2.62 5.95 15.30
N SER A 75 3.81 5.84 14.69
CA SER A 75 4.68 4.65 14.75
C SER A 75 3.98 3.33 14.37
N SER A 76 3.00 3.37 13.47
CA SER A 76 2.26 2.18 13.03
C SER A 76 2.94 1.53 11.83
N PHE A 77 3.87 0.61 12.09
CA PHE A 77 4.62 -0.06 11.04
C PHE A 77 3.73 -0.81 10.01
N PRO A 78 2.73 -1.63 10.42
CA PRO A 78 1.88 -2.32 9.45
C PRO A 78 1.12 -1.35 8.54
N PHE A 79 0.66 -0.22 9.08
CA PHE A 79 -0.05 0.77 8.30
C PHE A 79 0.88 1.52 7.34
N MET A 80 2.08 1.87 7.81
CA MET A 80 3.12 2.51 7.01
C MET A 80 3.53 1.62 5.82
N LEU A 81 3.73 0.31 6.06
CA LEU A 81 4.06 -0.65 5.00
C LEU A 81 2.95 -0.75 3.94
N ALA A 82 1.68 -0.78 4.37
CA ALA A 82 0.55 -0.82 3.46
C ALA A 82 0.50 0.43 2.55
N GLN A 83 0.67 1.63 3.12
CA GLN A 83 0.66 2.87 2.35
C GLN A 83 1.85 3.00 1.40
N PHE A 84 3.03 2.56 1.85
CA PHE A 84 4.23 2.54 1.02
C PHE A 84 4.04 1.71 -0.25
N MET A 85 3.49 0.50 -0.11
CA MET A 85 3.19 -0.37 -1.25
C MET A 85 2.16 0.27 -2.20
N GLY A 86 1.12 0.92 -1.67
CA GLY A 86 0.15 1.67 -2.47
C GLY A 86 0.79 2.77 -3.31
N ILE A 87 1.65 3.59 -2.70
CA ILE A 87 2.36 4.70 -3.37
C ILE A 87 3.13 4.21 -4.62
N ILE A 88 3.86 3.10 -4.51
CA ILE A 88 4.61 2.50 -5.64
C ILE A 88 3.66 2.18 -6.81
N ILE A 89 2.51 1.57 -6.51
CA ILE A 89 1.51 1.18 -7.52
C ILE A 89 0.93 2.43 -8.19
N TYR A 90 0.66 3.48 -7.42
CA TYR A 90 0.06 4.72 -7.94
C TYR A 90 1.03 5.44 -8.88
N ILE A 91 2.30 5.58 -8.50
CA ILE A 91 3.34 6.19 -9.33
C ILE A 91 3.52 5.41 -10.64
N ARG A 92 3.62 4.08 -10.58
CA ARG A 92 3.73 3.23 -11.78
C ARG A 92 2.55 3.47 -12.74
N ASN A 93 1.32 3.50 -12.23
CA ASN A 93 0.14 3.66 -13.07
C ASN A 93 0.08 5.05 -13.73
N ILE A 94 0.44 6.11 -13.00
CA ILE A 94 0.56 7.46 -13.57
C ILE A 94 1.58 7.46 -14.72
N TYR A 95 2.77 6.88 -14.49
CA TYR A 95 3.82 6.78 -15.51
C TYR A 95 3.35 6.02 -16.76
N LEU A 96 2.68 4.88 -16.61
CA LEU A 96 2.16 4.10 -17.74
C LEU A 96 1.14 4.87 -18.56
N ILE A 97 0.25 5.63 -17.91
CA ILE A 97 -0.76 6.42 -18.63
C ILE A 97 -0.10 7.56 -19.42
N ILE A 98 0.83 8.31 -18.81
CA ILE A 98 1.55 9.40 -19.48
C ILE A 98 2.35 8.87 -20.67
N LYS A 99 3.07 7.76 -20.50
CA LYS A 99 3.84 7.12 -21.58
C LYS A 99 2.96 6.68 -22.74
N ASN A 100 1.79 6.11 -22.46
CA ASN A 100 0.87 5.67 -23.51
C ASN A 100 0.22 6.86 -24.23
N LYS A 101 -0.04 7.98 -23.54
CA LYS A 101 -0.58 9.20 -24.17
C LYS A 101 0.40 9.76 -25.21
N ASN A 102 1.68 9.85 -24.88
CA ASN A 102 2.75 10.31 -25.78
C ASN A 102 3.01 9.38 -26.99
N LYS A 103 2.39 8.19 -27.03
CA LYS A 103 2.56 7.22 -28.13
C LYS A 103 1.49 7.36 -29.21
N TYR A 104 0.46 8.16 -28.97
CA TYR A 104 -0.66 8.42 -29.89
C TYR A 104 -0.85 9.92 -30.19
N GLU A 105 0.05 10.77 -29.69
CA GLU A 105 0.26 12.18 -30.11
C GLU A 105 1.52 12.22 -30.98
#